data_AF-A0A821PW21-F1
#
_entry.id   AF-A0A821PW21-F1
#
_cell.length_a   1.000
_cell.length_b   1.000
_cell.length_c   1.000
_cell.angle_alpha   90.00
_cell.angle_beta   90.00
_cell.angle_gamma   90.00
#
_symmetry.space_group_name_H-M   'P 1'
#
loop_
_entity.id
_entity.type
_entity.pdbx_description
1 polymer ?
#
loop_
_entity_poly.entity_id
_entity_poly.type
_entity_poly.pdbx_seq_one_letter_code
_entity_poly.pdbx_strand_id
1 'polypeptide(L)'
;MTKLYRIIITISILYLSNIAASNNNSNDGLPQSINELKQYYNFIKNLEQRGILNTNTTTTEKQLSIEHASKLAGRQQLLTEEELMTWKQRQLIISFSNVLAILAGITVVIALIVLISIITLPILRNIPSFVWKIFFFILSICLIILVHNSWLIFLGCLTFLATLSYTTKFHFSQFRHADLVASWIYFFVCSIVAIYQQHREAGYLAIMALETSLGFVIIAGELVIMIGFHDKKAIPSGIIASCVLILIGSFLHLQKYSNILTIPFTRPLLFLGTFVYFIGLIILSSRWYTKMDNNLLLFWLLQFIAFSSGLIAMLMGPLLELPFVQAIGGTMFVTWLLEKYAEIAPHDTKISGAASLLGFGFLLYGFAYFLKTHPEYFIFHIYASQ
;
A
#
# COMPACT_ATOMS: atom_id res chain seq x y z
N MET A 1 28.52 -27.56 53.94
CA MET A 1 27.10 -27.34 53.59
C MET A 1 26.86 -26.85 52.15
N THR A 2 27.77 -26.10 51.52
CA THR A 2 27.57 -25.52 50.17
C THR A 2 27.55 -26.52 49.01
N LYS A 3 28.22 -27.68 49.12
CA LYS A 3 28.17 -28.75 48.09
C LYS A 3 26.85 -29.52 48.09
N LEU A 4 26.26 -29.77 49.27
CA LEU A 4 24.98 -30.48 49.39
C LEU A 4 23.83 -29.65 48.81
N TYR A 5 23.84 -28.33 49.03
CA TYR A 5 22.85 -27.41 48.48
C TYR A 5 22.89 -27.35 46.95
N ARG A 6 24.09 -27.39 46.34
CA ARG A 6 24.24 -27.43 44.88
C ARG A 6 23.72 -28.74 44.28
N ILE A 7 23.94 -29.87 44.94
CA ILE A 7 23.44 -31.18 44.51
C ILE A 7 21.91 -31.26 44.65
N ILE A 8 21.33 -30.73 45.74
CA ILE A 8 19.88 -30.69 45.92
C ILE A 8 19.22 -29.77 44.87
N ILE A 9 19.84 -28.64 44.53
CA ILE A 9 19.35 -27.76 43.44
C ILE A 9 19.46 -28.44 42.08
N THR A 10 20.57 -29.14 41.78
CA THR A 10 20.71 -29.85 40.48
C THR A 10 19.76 -31.04 40.37
N ILE A 11 19.54 -31.80 41.45
CA ILE A 11 18.56 -32.90 41.48
C ILE A 11 17.15 -32.34 41.38
N SER A 12 16.83 -31.21 42.02
CA SER A 12 15.51 -30.57 41.90
C SER A 12 15.27 -30.05 40.47
N ILE A 13 16.28 -29.46 39.83
CA ILE A 13 16.21 -29.01 38.43
C ILE A 13 16.06 -30.20 37.46
N LEU A 14 16.79 -31.30 37.70
CA LEU A 14 16.68 -32.53 36.89
C LEU A 14 15.34 -33.25 37.08
N TYR A 15 14.77 -33.19 38.28
CA TYR A 15 13.44 -33.76 38.57
C TYR A 15 12.33 -32.91 37.94
N LEU A 16 12.45 -31.57 37.98
CA LEU A 16 11.57 -30.65 37.26
C LEU A 16 11.66 -30.82 35.73
N SER A 17 12.86 -31.04 35.18
CA SER A 17 13.00 -31.29 33.74
C SER A 17 12.43 -32.65 33.30
N ASN A 18 12.48 -33.67 34.15
CA ASN A 18 11.88 -34.97 33.84
C ASN A 18 10.35 -34.98 33.98
N ILE A 19 9.79 -34.21 34.91
CA ILE A 19 8.34 -34.02 35.01
C ILE A 19 7.83 -33.22 33.80
N ALA A 20 8.60 -32.24 33.32
CA ALA A 20 8.31 -31.51 32.09
C ALA A 20 8.39 -32.40 30.82
N ALA A 21 9.25 -33.42 30.81
CA ALA A 21 9.37 -34.36 29.70
C ALA A 21 8.29 -35.46 29.69
N SER A 22 7.63 -35.73 30.82
CA SER A 22 6.62 -36.80 30.95
C SER A 22 5.19 -36.37 30.59
N ASN A 23 4.91 -35.07 30.41
CA ASN A 23 3.61 -34.58 30.00
C ASN A 23 3.62 -34.30 28.49
N ASN A 24 3.25 -35.33 27.73
CA ASN A 24 3.41 -35.44 26.27
C ASN A 24 2.41 -34.61 25.44
N ASN A 25 1.99 -33.44 25.95
CA ASN A 25 1.39 -32.38 25.14
C ASN A 25 2.43 -31.26 25.01
N SER A 26 3.34 -31.46 24.07
CA SER A 26 4.65 -30.81 23.90
C SER A 26 4.67 -29.30 23.61
N ASN A 27 3.59 -28.56 23.87
CA ASN A 27 3.53 -27.10 23.64
C ASN A 27 3.21 -26.25 24.88
N ASP A 28 2.80 -26.83 26.01
CA ASP A 28 2.36 -26.03 27.18
C ASP A 28 3.49 -25.38 27.99
N GLY A 29 4.74 -25.75 27.75
CA GLY A 29 5.92 -25.17 28.41
C GLY A 29 6.70 -24.15 27.58
N LEU A 30 6.34 -23.98 26.31
CA LEU A 30 7.06 -23.06 25.43
C LEU A 30 6.58 -21.62 25.66
N PRO A 31 7.48 -20.63 25.56
CA PRO A 31 7.10 -19.25 25.75
C PRO A 31 6.05 -18.80 24.72
N GLN A 32 5.01 -18.11 25.19
CA GLN A 32 3.84 -17.75 24.38
C GLN A 32 4.08 -16.49 23.54
N SER A 33 5.14 -15.72 23.85
CA SER A 33 5.51 -14.54 23.08
C SER A 33 6.89 -14.65 22.44
N ILE A 34 7.05 -14.03 21.26
CA ILE A 34 8.34 -13.93 20.55
C ILE A 34 9.41 -13.23 21.43
N ASN A 35 8.98 -12.35 22.35
CA ASN A 35 9.89 -11.70 23.29
C ASN A 35 10.47 -12.67 24.32
N GLU A 36 9.66 -13.57 24.87
CA GLU A 36 10.14 -14.58 25.80
C GLU A 36 10.99 -15.63 25.09
N LEU A 37 10.63 -16.02 23.85
CA LEU A 37 11.48 -16.86 22.99
C LEU A 37 12.84 -16.23 22.72
N LYS A 38 12.89 -14.92 22.49
CA LYS A 38 14.16 -14.19 22.34
C LYS A 38 14.98 -14.19 23.64
N GLN A 39 14.34 -14.07 24.80
CA GLN A 39 15.02 -14.17 26.10
C GLN A 39 15.57 -15.58 26.32
N TYR A 40 14.78 -16.61 26.02
CA TYR A 40 15.17 -18.01 26.08
C TYR A 40 16.34 -18.31 25.13
N TYR A 41 16.28 -17.83 23.89
CA TYR A 41 17.36 -17.93 22.90
C TYR A 41 18.68 -17.32 23.41
N ASN A 42 18.62 -16.11 23.98
CA ASN A 42 19.79 -15.45 24.55
C ASN A 42 20.34 -16.16 25.79
N PHE A 43 19.46 -16.75 26.60
CA PHE A 43 19.85 -17.55 27.76
C PHE A 43 20.63 -18.80 27.33
N ILE A 44 20.11 -19.55 26.35
CA ILE A 44 20.80 -20.72 25.76
C ILE A 44 22.18 -20.33 25.21
N LYS A 45 22.25 -19.23 24.44
CA LYS A 45 23.50 -18.71 23.87
C LYS A 45 24.53 -18.36 24.96
N ASN A 46 24.09 -17.79 26.07
CA ASN A 46 24.96 -17.46 27.21
C ASN A 46 25.47 -18.73 27.93
N LEU A 47 24.63 -19.76 28.07
CA LEU A 47 25.04 -21.04 28.65
C LEU A 47 26.07 -21.79 27.78
N GLU A 48 25.91 -21.74 26.46
CA GLU A 48 26.90 -22.25 25.49
C GLU A 48 28.22 -21.50 25.61
N GLN A 49 28.20 -20.16 25.64
CA GLN A 49 29.41 -19.34 25.80
C GLN A 49 30.16 -19.61 27.11
N ARG A 50 29.45 -20.05 28.15
CA ARG A 50 30.03 -20.44 29.45
C ARG A 50 30.53 -21.89 29.47
N GLY A 51 30.37 -22.64 28.38
CA GLY A 51 30.75 -24.06 28.28
C GLY A 51 29.89 -24.98 29.16
N ILE A 52 28.69 -24.53 29.56
CA ILE A 52 27.78 -25.32 30.40
C ILE A 52 26.96 -26.29 29.55
N LEU A 53 26.61 -25.89 28.33
CA LEU A 53 25.86 -26.71 27.36
C LEU A 53 26.78 -27.20 26.24
N ASN A 54 26.47 -28.40 25.75
CA ASN A 54 27.11 -28.96 24.56
C ASN A 54 26.63 -28.22 23.30
N THR A 55 27.50 -28.06 22.30
CA THR A 55 27.19 -27.37 21.05
C THR A 55 26.02 -28.03 20.33
N ASN A 56 25.98 -29.38 20.29
CA ASN A 56 24.91 -30.13 19.62
C ASN A 56 23.53 -29.93 20.28
N THR A 57 23.45 -29.88 21.61
CA THR A 57 22.17 -29.62 22.30
C THR A 57 21.74 -28.16 22.12
N THR A 58 22.71 -27.25 22.06
CA THR A 58 22.44 -25.82 21.89
C THR A 58 21.90 -25.52 20.49
N THR A 59 22.44 -26.14 19.44
CA THR A 59 21.95 -25.94 18.07
C THR A 59 20.50 -26.43 17.91
N THR A 60 20.13 -27.57 18.50
CA THR A 60 18.76 -28.09 18.46
C THR A 60 17.77 -27.17 19.17
N GLU A 61 18.09 -26.69 20.38
CA GLU A 61 17.23 -25.77 21.14
C GLU A 61 17.07 -24.40 20.47
N LYS A 62 18.14 -23.89 19.86
CA LYS A 62 18.11 -22.66 19.06
C LYS A 62 17.21 -22.80 17.83
N GLN A 63 17.28 -23.93 17.13
CA GLN A 63 16.43 -24.23 15.97
C GLN A 63 14.96 -24.35 16.37
N LEU A 64 14.64 -25.05 17.47
CA LEU A 64 13.28 -25.14 18.01
C LEU A 64 12.72 -23.77 18.37
N SER A 65 13.53 -22.90 18.97
CA SER A 65 13.13 -21.52 19.30
C SER A 65 12.81 -20.70 18.05
N ILE A 66 13.60 -20.87 16.99
CA ILE A 66 13.39 -20.19 15.70
C ILE A 66 12.12 -20.71 15.03
N GLU A 67 11.89 -22.03 15.02
CA GLU A 67 10.72 -22.66 14.42
C GLU A 67 9.42 -22.24 15.14
N HIS A 68 9.45 -22.22 16.47
CA HIS A 68 8.32 -21.77 17.27
C HIS A 68 8.06 -20.27 17.06
N ALA A 69 9.11 -19.46 16.97
CA ALA A 69 8.97 -18.04 16.64
C ALA A 69 8.42 -17.81 15.23
N SER A 70 8.78 -18.64 14.22
CA SER A 70 8.18 -18.55 12.88
C SER A 70 6.71 -18.91 12.87
N LYS A 71 6.32 -19.92 13.67
CA LYS A 71 4.92 -20.30 13.82
C LYS A 71 4.10 -19.20 14.50
N LEU A 72 4.63 -18.59 15.57
CA LEU A 72 3.99 -17.44 16.24
C LEU A 72 3.95 -16.18 15.37
N ALA A 73 4.93 -16.00 14.50
CA ALA A 73 4.95 -14.91 13.52
C ALA A 73 4.03 -15.15 12.31
N GLY A 74 3.41 -16.34 12.19
CA GLY A 74 2.56 -16.72 11.07
C GLY A 74 3.32 -16.89 9.74
N ARG A 75 4.64 -17.08 9.77
CA ARG A 75 5.47 -17.26 8.56
C ARG A 75 5.57 -18.74 8.17
N GLN A 76 5.46 -19.02 6.87
CA GLN A 76 5.72 -20.36 6.31
C GLN A 76 7.21 -20.69 6.18
N GLN A 77 8.08 -19.66 6.17
CA GLN A 77 9.53 -19.82 6.16
C GLN A 77 10.09 -19.63 7.58
N LEU A 78 11.10 -20.44 7.92
CA LEU A 78 11.85 -20.31 9.18
C LEU A 78 12.50 -18.92 9.23
N LEU A 79 12.30 -18.20 10.35
CA LEU A 79 13.01 -16.93 10.58
C LEU A 79 14.51 -17.19 10.63
N THR A 80 15.31 -16.25 10.16
CA THR A 80 16.75 -16.30 10.45
C THR A 80 17.03 -15.86 11.89
N GLU A 81 18.18 -16.24 12.46
CA GLU A 81 18.61 -15.77 13.79
C GLU A 81 18.60 -14.23 13.86
N GLU A 82 19.03 -13.57 12.78
CA GLU A 82 19.03 -12.11 12.68
C GLU A 82 17.62 -11.53 12.70
N GLU A 83 16.66 -12.15 11.99
CA GLU A 83 15.26 -11.71 12.00
C GLU A 83 14.63 -11.87 13.40
N LEU A 84 14.88 -13.00 14.08
CA LEU A 84 14.41 -13.22 15.45
C LEU A 84 14.97 -12.15 16.40
N MET A 85 16.26 -11.85 16.27
CA MET A 85 16.93 -10.86 17.12
C MET A 85 16.50 -9.43 16.82
N THR A 86 16.13 -9.10 15.59
CA THR A 86 15.65 -7.77 15.18
C THR A 86 14.14 -7.58 15.28
N TRP A 87 13.37 -8.63 15.58
CA TRP A 87 11.89 -8.62 15.61
C TRP A 87 11.29 -7.49 16.45
N LYS A 88 11.79 -7.26 17.67
CA LYS A 88 11.32 -6.17 18.55
C LYS A 88 11.81 -4.79 18.11
N GLN A 89 12.94 -4.75 17.41
CA GLN A 89 13.54 -3.50 16.93
C GLN A 89 12.69 -2.87 15.82
N ARG A 90 11.96 -3.68 15.05
CA ARG A 90 10.97 -3.19 14.06
C ARG A 90 9.71 -2.60 14.70
N GLN A 91 9.27 -3.11 15.85
CA GLN A 91 8.13 -2.52 16.59
C GLN A 91 8.49 -1.26 17.39
N LEU A 92 9.76 -1.11 17.80
CA LEU A 92 10.28 0.06 18.52
C LEU A 92 10.67 1.25 17.62
N ILE A 93 10.49 1.14 16.30
CA ILE A 93 10.69 2.25 15.37
C ILE A 93 9.73 3.41 15.71
N ILE A 94 8.59 3.14 16.32
CA ILE A 94 7.63 4.14 16.80
C ILE A 94 7.83 4.41 18.30
N SER A 95 9.03 4.86 18.70
CA SER A 95 9.18 5.52 20.00
C SER A 95 8.94 7.02 19.83
N PHE A 96 8.34 7.69 20.82
CA PHE A 96 8.10 9.14 20.78
C PHE A 96 9.39 9.94 20.48
N SER A 97 10.54 9.45 20.97
CA SER A 97 11.86 10.00 20.67
C SER A 97 12.26 9.85 19.19
N ASN A 98 11.93 8.72 18.55
CA ASN A 98 12.19 8.52 17.12
C ASN A 98 11.27 9.38 16.25
N VAL A 99 10.01 9.56 16.67
CA VAL A 99 9.07 10.47 15.98
C VAL A 99 9.58 11.91 16.04
N LEU A 100 10.05 12.37 17.21
CA LEU A 100 10.69 13.67 17.38
C LEU A 100 11.96 13.82 16.55
N ALA A 101 12.82 12.79 16.50
CA ALA A 101 14.04 12.79 15.70
C ALA A 101 13.75 12.86 14.19
N ILE A 102 12.72 12.13 13.71
CA ILE A 102 12.26 12.17 12.32
C ILE A 102 11.70 13.55 11.99
N LEU A 103 10.85 14.13 12.86
CA LEU A 103 10.33 15.48 12.68
C LEU A 103 11.45 16.53 12.66
N ALA A 104 12.43 16.43 13.56
CA ALA A 104 13.59 17.30 13.59
C ALA A 104 14.42 17.16 12.30
N GLY A 105 14.66 15.93 11.84
CA GLY A 105 15.34 15.65 10.58
C GLY A 105 14.62 16.26 9.37
N ILE A 106 13.31 16.08 9.27
CA ILE A 106 12.48 16.68 8.20
C ILE A 106 12.57 18.21 8.27
N THR A 107 12.51 18.79 9.46
CA THR A 107 12.59 20.25 9.65
C THR A 107 13.95 20.80 9.21
N VAL A 108 15.05 20.12 9.53
CA VAL A 108 16.40 20.48 9.10
C VAL A 108 16.55 20.37 7.58
N VAL A 109 16.01 19.30 6.97
CA VAL A 109 16.04 19.14 5.50
C VAL A 109 15.23 20.23 4.81
N ILE A 110 14.02 20.55 5.29
CA ILE A 110 13.22 21.65 4.76
C ILE A 110 13.97 22.98 4.90
N ALA A 111 14.57 23.25 6.06
CA ALA A 111 15.35 24.46 6.29
C ALA A 111 16.57 24.56 5.36
N LEU A 112 17.27 23.45 5.11
CA LEU A 112 18.38 23.36 4.15
C LEU A 112 17.90 23.61 2.71
N ILE A 113 16.79 23.00 2.30
CA ILE A 113 16.20 23.22 0.98
C ILE A 113 15.81 24.69 0.81
N VAL A 114 15.21 25.31 1.84
CA VAL A 114 14.85 26.73 1.82
C VAL A 114 16.10 27.62 1.78
N LEU A 115 17.13 27.31 2.56
CA LEU A 115 18.40 28.07 2.56
C LEU A 115 19.11 27.99 1.20
N ILE A 116 19.23 26.77 0.66
CA ILE A 116 19.77 26.54 -0.68
C ILE A 116 18.91 27.28 -1.71
N SER A 117 17.58 27.21 -1.59
CA SER A 117 16.66 27.94 -2.46
C SER A 117 16.93 29.44 -2.39
N ILE A 118 17.07 30.06 -1.21
CA ILE A 118 17.32 31.50 -1.08
C ILE A 118 18.64 31.91 -1.75
N ILE A 119 19.70 31.12 -1.59
CA ILE A 119 21.03 31.42 -2.15
C ILE A 119 21.05 31.17 -3.67
N THR A 120 20.41 30.09 -4.12
CA THR A 120 20.49 29.64 -5.52
C THR A 120 19.42 30.29 -6.40
N LEU A 121 18.20 30.58 -5.89
CA LEU A 121 17.11 31.22 -6.65
C LEU A 121 17.53 32.49 -7.39
N PRO A 122 18.25 33.46 -6.80
CA PRO A 122 18.60 34.68 -7.54
C PRO A 122 19.49 34.39 -8.75
N ILE A 123 20.36 33.38 -8.66
CA ILE A 123 21.20 32.93 -9.77
C ILE A 123 20.36 32.15 -10.79
N LEU A 124 19.51 31.22 -10.32
CA LEU A 124 18.64 30.42 -11.19
C LEU A 124 17.61 31.27 -11.94
N ARG A 125 17.13 32.37 -11.35
CA ARG A 125 16.12 33.28 -11.93
C ARG A 125 16.65 34.04 -13.14
N ASN A 126 17.96 34.24 -13.24
CA ASN A 126 18.59 34.90 -14.39
C ASN A 126 18.71 33.97 -15.62
N ILE A 127 18.54 32.66 -15.44
CA ILE A 127 18.61 31.70 -16.54
C ILE A 127 17.25 31.66 -17.27
N PRO A 128 17.21 31.81 -18.62
CA PRO A 128 15.97 31.75 -19.38
C PRO A 128 15.19 30.45 -19.13
N SER A 129 13.86 30.54 -19.03
CA SER A 129 13.00 29.38 -18.74
C SER A 129 13.11 28.23 -19.77
N PHE A 130 13.54 28.55 -20.99
CA PHE A 130 13.81 27.57 -22.04
C PHE A 130 15.02 26.66 -21.72
N VAL A 131 16.08 27.22 -21.12
CA VAL A 131 17.29 26.45 -20.76
C VAL A 131 16.96 25.40 -19.71
N TRP A 132 16.15 25.77 -18.71
CA TRP A 132 15.66 24.83 -17.69
C TRP A 132 14.88 23.66 -18.29
N LYS A 133 14.00 23.93 -19.27
CA LYS A 133 13.23 22.87 -19.95
C LYS A 133 14.14 21.86 -20.64
N ILE A 134 15.08 22.34 -21.45
CA ILE A 134 16.04 21.46 -22.12
C ILE A 134 16.84 20.66 -21.11
N PHE A 135 17.37 21.32 -20.08
CA PHE A 135 18.15 20.66 -19.04
C PHE A 135 17.38 19.54 -18.34
N PHE A 136 16.14 19.80 -17.89
CA PHE A 136 15.34 18.79 -17.22
C PHE A 136 14.89 17.66 -18.15
N PHE A 137 14.59 17.94 -19.43
CA PHE A 137 14.32 16.88 -20.41
C PHE A 137 15.54 15.99 -20.62
N ILE A 138 16.73 16.57 -20.85
CA ILE A 138 17.97 15.80 -20.98
C ILE A 138 18.25 14.98 -19.72
N LEU A 139 18.12 15.58 -18.54
CA LEU A 139 18.33 14.91 -17.27
C LEU A 139 17.36 13.72 -17.10
N SER A 140 16.08 13.92 -17.40
CA SER A 140 15.07 12.86 -17.29
C SER A 140 15.36 11.69 -18.26
N ILE A 141 15.73 11.99 -19.51
CA ILE A 141 16.10 10.97 -20.51
C ILE A 141 17.37 10.23 -20.09
N CYS A 142 18.36 10.95 -19.57
CA CYS A 142 19.62 10.39 -19.06
C CYS A 142 19.36 9.44 -17.88
N LEU A 143 18.53 9.86 -16.91
CA LEU A 143 18.12 9.03 -15.77
C LEU A 143 17.35 7.79 -16.20
N ILE A 144 16.47 7.93 -17.20
CA ILE A 144 15.73 6.80 -17.75
C ILE A 144 16.68 5.83 -18.46
N ILE A 145 17.52 6.28 -19.40
CA ILE A 145 18.25 5.37 -20.31
C ILE A 145 19.54 4.81 -19.70
N LEU A 146 20.32 5.62 -18.99
CA LEU A 146 21.68 5.24 -18.59
C LEU A 146 21.75 4.50 -17.25
N VAL A 147 20.70 4.60 -16.43
CA VAL A 147 20.70 4.09 -15.06
C VAL A 147 19.92 2.79 -14.98
N HIS A 148 20.48 1.80 -14.29
CA HIS A 148 19.84 0.47 -14.09
C HIS A 148 19.12 0.36 -12.74
N ASN A 149 19.20 1.38 -11.89
CA ASN A 149 18.56 1.40 -10.58
C ASN A 149 17.09 1.84 -10.72
N SER A 150 16.16 0.95 -10.33
CA SER A 150 14.71 1.15 -10.44
C SER A 150 14.23 2.47 -9.85
N TRP A 151 14.80 2.89 -8.71
CA TRP A 151 14.43 4.14 -8.06
C TRP A 151 14.81 5.37 -8.89
N LEU A 152 15.98 5.35 -9.52
CA LEU A 152 16.47 6.45 -10.34
C LEU A 152 15.72 6.53 -11.68
N ILE A 153 15.31 5.39 -12.23
CA ILE A 153 14.44 5.34 -13.41
C ILE A 153 13.07 5.93 -13.08
N PHE A 154 12.48 5.53 -11.95
CA PHE A 154 11.21 6.09 -11.47
C PHE A 154 11.32 7.61 -11.26
N LEU A 155 12.42 8.09 -10.67
CA LEU A 155 12.72 9.51 -10.55
C LEU A 155 12.85 10.18 -11.93
N GLY A 156 13.45 9.51 -12.91
CA GLY A 156 13.50 9.93 -14.31
C GLY A 156 12.10 10.11 -14.92
N CYS A 157 11.20 9.16 -14.73
CA CYS A 157 9.82 9.27 -15.18
C CYS A 157 9.05 10.40 -14.48
N LEU A 158 9.26 10.62 -13.18
CA LEU A 158 8.63 11.71 -12.43
C LEU A 158 9.18 13.09 -12.84
N THR A 159 10.49 13.21 -13.06
CA THR A 159 11.11 14.45 -13.55
C THR A 159 10.63 14.77 -14.97
N PHE A 160 10.44 13.76 -15.82
CA PHE A 160 9.83 13.94 -17.14
C PHE A 160 8.38 14.44 -17.03
N LEU A 161 7.56 13.84 -16.15
CA LEU A 161 6.19 14.29 -15.89
C LEU A 161 6.16 15.75 -15.42
N ALA A 162 6.97 16.09 -14.42
CA ALA A 162 7.05 17.44 -13.88
C ALA A 162 7.46 18.46 -14.94
N THR A 163 8.42 18.10 -15.81
CA THR A 163 8.87 18.96 -16.91
C THR A 163 7.78 19.14 -17.97
N LEU A 164 7.03 18.08 -18.26
CA LEU A 164 5.91 18.11 -19.21
C LEU A 164 4.74 18.95 -18.67
N SER A 165 4.36 18.76 -17.41
CA SER A 165 3.34 19.57 -16.71
C SER A 165 3.76 21.04 -16.58
N TYR A 166 5.03 21.30 -16.33
CA TYR A 166 5.57 22.67 -16.35
C TYR A 166 5.47 23.28 -17.75
N THR A 167 5.84 22.52 -18.79
CA THR A 167 5.82 23.00 -20.17
C THR A 167 4.41 23.31 -20.67
N THR A 168 3.45 22.42 -20.40
CA THR A 168 2.03 22.62 -20.72
C THR A 168 1.47 23.85 -20.02
N LYS A 169 1.67 23.97 -18.70
CA LYS A 169 1.16 25.11 -17.92
C LYS A 169 1.73 26.46 -18.38
N PHE A 170 3.00 26.53 -18.79
CA PHE A 170 3.62 27.79 -19.18
C PHE A 170 3.40 28.18 -20.65
N HIS A 171 3.46 27.23 -21.58
CA HIS A 171 3.35 27.53 -23.01
C HIS A 171 1.97 27.32 -23.59
N PHE A 172 1.18 26.41 -23.01
CA PHE A 172 -0.07 25.96 -23.59
C PHE A 172 -1.27 26.19 -22.67
N SER A 173 -1.17 27.08 -21.67
CA SER A 173 -2.29 27.44 -20.79
C SER A 173 -3.52 27.96 -21.52
N GLN A 174 -3.33 28.49 -22.74
CA GLN A 174 -4.44 28.94 -23.59
C GLN A 174 -5.19 27.79 -24.27
N PHE A 175 -4.60 26.60 -24.38
CA PHE A 175 -5.22 25.44 -25.02
C PHE A 175 -5.89 24.54 -23.99
N ARG A 176 -7.23 24.52 -23.99
CA ARG A 176 -8.06 23.75 -23.04
C ARG A 176 -7.75 22.25 -22.98
N HIS A 177 -7.10 21.69 -24.00
CA HIS A 177 -6.79 20.25 -24.10
C HIS A 177 -5.30 19.90 -24.04
N ALA A 178 -4.43 20.87 -23.69
CA ALA A 178 -2.99 20.62 -23.62
C ALA A 178 -2.61 19.52 -22.62
N ASP A 179 -3.31 19.45 -21.49
CA ASP A 179 -3.04 18.48 -20.42
C ASP A 179 -3.35 17.04 -20.86
N LEU A 180 -4.40 16.85 -21.67
CA LEU A 180 -4.76 15.55 -22.24
C LEU A 180 -3.70 15.06 -23.23
N VAL A 181 -3.22 15.96 -24.10
CA VAL A 181 -2.14 15.63 -25.06
C VAL A 181 -0.85 15.28 -24.33
N ALA A 182 -0.49 16.04 -23.29
CA ALA A 182 0.66 15.71 -22.45
C ALA A 182 0.51 14.36 -21.75
N SER A 183 -0.68 14.03 -21.23
CA SER A 183 -0.94 12.74 -20.61
C SER A 183 -0.77 11.58 -21.60
N TRP A 184 -1.18 11.74 -22.86
CA TRP A 184 -0.91 10.78 -23.93
C TRP A 184 0.58 10.62 -24.23
N ILE A 185 1.32 11.72 -24.39
CA ILE A 185 2.77 11.68 -24.61
C ILE A 185 3.45 10.95 -23.45
N TYR A 186 3.05 11.27 -22.22
CA TYR A 186 3.59 10.65 -21.01
C TYR A 186 3.28 9.16 -20.94
N PHE A 187 2.07 8.74 -21.32
CA PHE A 187 1.67 7.34 -21.45
C PHE A 187 2.60 6.58 -22.40
N PHE A 188 2.83 7.08 -23.61
CA PHE A 188 3.68 6.39 -24.58
C PHE A 188 5.12 6.29 -24.11
N VAL A 189 5.69 7.37 -23.57
CA VAL A 189 7.07 7.38 -23.06
C VAL A 189 7.22 6.39 -21.90
N CYS A 190 6.34 6.45 -20.89
CA CYS A 190 6.40 5.53 -19.75
C CYS A 190 6.14 4.08 -20.17
N SER A 191 5.30 3.84 -21.17
CA SER A 191 5.05 2.50 -21.69
C SER A 191 6.29 1.91 -22.37
N ILE A 192 7.00 2.72 -23.18
CA ILE A 192 8.26 2.30 -23.80
C ILE A 192 9.30 1.98 -22.72
N VAL A 193 9.42 2.82 -21.70
CA VAL A 193 10.34 2.60 -20.58
C VAL A 193 9.99 1.33 -19.80
N ALA A 194 8.71 1.13 -19.49
CA ALA A 194 8.22 -0.04 -18.78
C ALA A 194 8.52 -1.33 -19.55
N ILE A 195 8.35 -1.33 -20.88
CA ILE A 195 8.65 -2.47 -21.75
C ILE A 195 10.17 -2.67 -21.88
N TYR A 196 10.93 -1.62 -22.13
CA TYR A 196 12.37 -1.73 -22.38
C TYR A 196 13.12 -2.22 -21.15
N GLN A 197 12.74 -1.74 -19.97
CA GLN A 197 13.46 -2.01 -18.72
C GLN A 197 12.75 -3.01 -17.81
N GLN A 198 11.55 -3.46 -18.17
CA GLN A 198 10.73 -4.38 -17.37
C GLN A 198 10.39 -3.84 -15.96
N HIS A 199 10.36 -2.52 -15.79
CA HIS A 199 10.00 -1.87 -14.51
C HIS A 199 8.49 -1.70 -14.34
N ARG A 200 7.97 -2.24 -13.24
CA ARG A 200 6.53 -2.23 -12.92
C ARG A 200 6.04 -0.84 -12.54
N GLU A 201 6.88 -0.05 -11.88
CA GLU A 201 6.61 1.30 -11.42
C GLU A 201 6.35 2.25 -12.60
N ALA A 202 7.15 2.12 -13.67
CA ALA A 202 6.91 2.81 -14.93
C ALA A 202 5.58 2.38 -15.58
N GLY A 203 5.21 1.11 -15.45
CA GLY A 203 3.90 0.59 -15.86
C GLY A 203 2.74 1.24 -15.09
N TYR A 204 2.88 1.47 -13.78
CA TYR A 204 1.90 2.22 -12.99
C TYR A 204 1.76 3.66 -13.48
N LEU A 205 2.87 4.35 -13.71
CA LEU A 205 2.85 5.72 -14.24
C LEU A 205 2.22 5.77 -15.63
N ALA A 206 2.49 4.79 -16.50
CA ALA A 206 1.87 4.70 -17.81
C ALA A 206 0.36 4.53 -17.71
N ILE A 207 -0.14 3.52 -16.98
CA ILE A 207 -1.59 3.31 -16.85
C ILE A 207 -2.27 4.50 -16.16
N MET A 208 -1.61 5.14 -15.19
CA MET A 208 -2.14 6.37 -14.57
C MET A 208 -2.23 7.51 -15.59
N ALA A 209 -1.25 7.65 -16.49
CA ALA A 209 -1.26 8.62 -17.57
C ALA A 209 -2.38 8.35 -18.59
N LEU A 210 -2.65 7.07 -18.88
CA LEU A 210 -3.77 6.64 -19.72
C LEU A 210 -5.11 6.99 -19.10
N GLU A 211 -5.30 6.70 -17.81
CA GLU A 211 -6.53 7.09 -17.10
C GLU A 211 -6.66 8.63 -17.04
N THR A 212 -5.55 9.33 -16.87
CA THR A 212 -5.52 10.80 -16.86
C THR A 212 -5.90 11.39 -18.22
N SER A 213 -5.44 10.78 -19.32
CA SER A 213 -5.82 11.20 -20.67
C SER A 213 -7.29 10.92 -21.01
N LEU A 214 -7.94 10.05 -20.24
CA LEU A 214 -9.38 9.77 -20.29
C LEU A 214 -10.19 10.64 -19.32
N GLY A 215 -9.53 11.56 -18.62
CA GLY A 215 -10.15 12.58 -17.79
C GLY A 215 -10.12 12.30 -16.30
N PHE A 216 -9.51 11.22 -15.83
CA PHE A 216 -9.28 10.98 -14.40
C PHE A 216 -8.23 11.97 -13.86
N VAL A 217 -8.42 12.53 -12.67
CA VAL A 217 -7.50 13.52 -12.11
C VAL A 217 -7.30 13.27 -10.61
N ILE A 218 -6.06 13.37 -10.17
CA ILE A 218 -5.66 13.42 -8.76
C ILE A 218 -5.03 14.78 -8.51
N ILE A 219 -5.61 15.56 -7.61
CA ILE A 219 -5.09 16.86 -7.19
C ILE A 219 -4.71 16.76 -5.71
N ALA A 220 -3.43 16.96 -5.41
CA ALA A 220 -2.96 17.08 -4.04
C ALA A 220 -3.00 18.56 -3.61
N GLY A 221 -3.88 18.89 -2.66
CA GLY A 221 -3.86 20.15 -1.92
C GLY A 221 -3.06 20.03 -0.62
N GLU A 222 -2.99 21.12 0.15
CA GLU A 222 -2.14 21.20 1.36
C GLU A 222 -2.49 20.17 2.45
N LEU A 223 -3.76 19.79 2.57
CA LEU A 223 -4.24 18.81 3.56
C LEU A 223 -5.27 17.81 2.99
N VAL A 224 -5.58 17.91 1.70
CA VAL A 224 -6.65 17.13 1.08
C VAL A 224 -6.18 16.62 -0.28
N ILE A 225 -6.38 15.32 -0.52
CA ILE A 225 -6.23 14.73 -1.85
C ILE A 225 -7.62 14.68 -2.47
N MET A 226 -7.81 15.43 -3.55
CA MET A 226 -9.02 15.37 -4.35
C MET A 226 -8.82 14.38 -5.50
N ILE A 227 -9.69 13.39 -5.58
CA ILE A 227 -9.64 12.35 -6.62
C ILE A 227 -10.98 12.40 -7.36
N GLY A 228 -10.94 12.45 -8.69
CA GLY A 228 -12.16 12.52 -9.48
C GLY A 228 -11.90 12.61 -10.98
N PHE A 229 -12.77 13.32 -11.68
CA PHE A 229 -12.68 13.51 -13.13
C PHE A 229 -12.73 15.00 -13.47
N HIS A 230 -12.02 15.40 -14.54
CA HIS A 230 -11.97 16.78 -15.00
C HIS A 230 -13.34 17.31 -15.42
N ASP A 231 -14.09 16.47 -16.14
CA ASP A 231 -15.42 16.79 -16.64
C ASP A 231 -16.42 15.70 -16.25
N LYS A 232 -17.67 16.10 -15.97
CA LYS A 232 -18.77 15.16 -15.69
C LYS A 232 -19.00 14.17 -16.83
N LYS A 233 -18.84 14.65 -18.06
CA LYS A 233 -18.98 13.84 -19.28
C LYS A 233 -17.89 12.77 -19.41
N ALA A 234 -16.74 12.95 -18.77
CA ALA A 234 -15.64 12.01 -18.80
C ALA A 234 -15.81 10.84 -17.82
N ILE A 235 -16.71 10.95 -16.83
CA ILE A 235 -16.89 9.93 -15.80
C ILE A 235 -17.35 8.58 -16.41
N PRO A 236 -18.41 8.53 -17.26
CA PRO A 236 -18.85 7.25 -17.82
C PRO A 236 -17.80 6.62 -18.73
N SER A 237 -17.11 7.43 -19.56
CA SER A 237 -16.04 6.93 -20.43
C SER A 237 -14.85 6.41 -19.63
N GLY A 238 -14.48 7.08 -18.54
CA GLY A 238 -13.44 6.63 -17.62
C GLY A 238 -13.79 5.29 -17.00
N ILE A 239 -15.00 5.15 -16.43
CA ILE A 239 -15.45 3.88 -15.84
C ILE A 239 -15.43 2.73 -16.85
N ILE A 240 -15.93 2.96 -18.06
CA ILE A 240 -15.93 1.93 -19.11
C ILE A 240 -14.49 1.56 -19.48
N ALA A 241 -13.61 2.54 -19.65
CA ALA A 241 -12.21 2.28 -19.96
C ALA A 241 -11.51 1.52 -18.83
N SER A 242 -11.68 1.94 -17.58
CA SER A 242 -11.13 1.24 -16.41
C SER A 242 -11.67 -0.18 -16.29
N CYS A 243 -12.96 -0.40 -16.59
CA CYS A 243 -13.54 -1.76 -16.66
C CYS A 243 -12.84 -2.60 -17.74
N VAL A 244 -12.60 -2.04 -18.92
CA VAL A 244 -11.84 -2.72 -19.99
C VAL A 244 -10.40 -3.02 -19.53
N LEU A 245 -9.74 -2.10 -18.80
CA LEU A 245 -8.41 -2.35 -18.25
C LEU A 245 -8.42 -3.49 -17.21
N ILE A 246 -9.45 -3.58 -16.35
CA ILE A 246 -9.62 -4.70 -15.41
C ILE A 246 -9.78 -6.01 -16.18
N LEU A 247 -10.60 -6.04 -17.23
CA LEU A 247 -10.82 -7.23 -18.05
C LEU A 247 -9.53 -7.68 -18.75
N ILE A 248 -8.80 -6.75 -19.38
CA ILE A 248 -7.50 -7.01 -20.01
C ILE A 248 -6.50 -7.50 -18.97
N GLY A 249 -6.38 -6.81 -17.82
CA GLY A 249 -5.48 -7.18 -16.74
C GLY A 249 -5.78 -8.57 -16.17
N SER A 250 -7.07 -8.91 -16.02
CA SER A 250 -7.53 -10.21 -15.52
C SER A 250 -7.21 -11.31 -16.53
N PHE A 251 -7.47 -11.06 -17.81
CA PHE A 251 -7.13 -11.99 -18.89
C PHE A 251 -5.63 -12.26 -18.95
N LEU A 252 -4.79 -11.21 -18.90
CA LEU A 252 -3.34 -11.33 -18.88
C LEU A 252 -2.83 -12.06 -17.63
N HIS A 253 -3.49 -11.90 -16.48
CA HIS A 253 -3.15 -12.61 -15.26
C HIS A 253 -3.43 -14.12 -15.38
N LEU A 254 -4.59 -14.48 -15.94
CA LEU A 254 -5.02 -15.88 -16.08
C LEU A 254 -4.22 -16.68 -17.10
N GLN A 255 -3.66 -16.03 -18.13
CA GLN A 255 -2.94 -16.75 -19.19
C GLN A 255 -1.67 -17.48 -18.72
N LYS A 256 -1.12 -17.18 -17.53
CA LYS A 256 0.14 -17.73 -16.95
C LYS A 256 1.41 -17.58 -17.83
N TYR A 257 1.29 -17.49 -19.15
CA TYR A 257 2.33 -17.20 -20.13
C TYR A 257 2.44 -15.70 -20.33
N SER A 258 3.13 -15.02 -19.41
CA SER A 258 3.33 -13.59 -19.51
C SER A 258 4.39 -13.28 -20.58
N ASN A 259 4.00 -12.59 -21.66
CA ASN A 259 4.94 -12.05 -22.65
C ASN A 259 5.70 -10.86 -22.04
N ILE A 260 6.97 -10.66 -22.43
CA ILE A 260 7.83 -9.56 -22.00
C ILE A 260 7.16 -8.18 -22.15
N LEU A 261 6.27 -8.03 -23.15
CA LEU A 261 5.53 -6.80 -23.38
C LEU A 261 4.44 -6.53 -22.33
N THR A 262 3.92 -7.57 -21.68
CA THR A 262 2.71 -7.50 -20.82
C THR A 262 3.02 -7.55 -19.33
N ILE A 263 4.12 -8.19 -18.94
CA ILE A 263 4.58 -8.33 -17.54
C ILE A 263 4.55 -7.01 -16.76
N PRO A 264 5.09 -5.89 -17.26
CA PRO A 264 5.13 -4.66 -16.47
C PRO A 264 3.75 -4.02 -16.26
N PHE A 265 2.74 -4.37 -17.06
CA PHE A 265 1.41 -3.76 -17.02
C PHE A 265 0.35 -4.58 -16.29
N THR A 266 0.52 -5.89 -16.11
CA THR A 266 -0.52 -6.76 -15.51
C THR A 266 -0.99 -6.25 -14.14
N ARG A 267 -0.06 -5.90 -13.24
CA ARG A 267 -0.41 -5.36 -11.92
C ARG A 267 -0.97 -3.93 -11.98
N PRO A 268 -0.35 -2.97 -12.70
CA PRO A 268 -0.92 -1.65 -12.93
C PRO A 268 -2.35 -1.65 -13.47
N LEU A 269 -2.64 -2.47 -14.48
CA LEU A 269 -3.96 -2.57 -15.10
C LEU A 269 -5.03 -2.98 -14.09
N LEU A 270 -4.75 -4.04 -13.33
CA LEU A 270 -5.66 -4.52 -12.30
C LEU A 270 -5.83 -3.51 -11.17
N PHE A 271 -4.75 -2.92 -10.68
CA PHE A 271 -4.80 -1.99 -9.55
C PHE A 271 -5.49 -0.67 -9.93
N LEU A 272 -4.96 0.04 -10.92
CA LEU A 272 -5.48 1.37 -11.31
C LEU A 272 -6.83 1.25 -11.99
N GLY A 273 -7.04 0.25 -12.85
CA GLY A 273 -8.34 0.00 -13.45
C GLY A 273 -9.41 -0.25 -12.38
N THR A 274 -9.14 -1.12 -11.40
CA THR A 274 -10.09 -1.35 -10.30
C THR A 274 -10.33 -0.07 -9.49
N PHE A 275 -9.26 0.65 -9.15
CA PHE A 275 -9.36 1.88 -8.37
C PHE A 275 -10.21 2.95 -9.06
N VAL A 276 -9.91 3.28 -10.32
CA VAL A 276 -10.61 4.32 -11.08
C VAL A 276 -12.06 3.89 -11.39
N TYR A 277 -12.28 2.62 -11.71
CA TYR A 277 -13.61 2.06 -11.93
C TYR A 277 -14.52 2.26 -10.72
N PHE A 278 -14.06 1.88 -9.52
CA PHE A 278 -14.87 2.00 -8.31
C PHE A 278 -15.04 3.45 -7.86
N ILE A 279 -14.02 4.29 -7.96
CA ILE A 279 -14.15 5.73 -7.70
C ILE A 279 -15.20 6.36 -8.63
N GLY A 280 -15.16 6.03 -9.92
CA GLY A 280 -16.16 6.50 -10.86
C GLY A 280 -17.57 6.02 -10.53
N LEU A 281 -17.74 4.75 -10.13
CA LEU A 281 -19.04 4.23 -9.70
C LEU A 281 -19.57 4.90 -8.44
N ILE A 282 -18.71 5.17 -7.46
CA ILE A 282 -19.05 5.94 -6.25
C ILE A 282 -19.58 7.33 -6.67
N ILE A 283 -18.84 8.04 -7.52
CA ILE A 283 -19.24 9.37 -8.01
C ILE A 283 -20.58 9.31 -8.78
N LEU A 284 -20.74 8.37 -9.73
CA LEU A 284 -21.98 8.25 -10.51
C LEU A 284 -23.18 7.84 -9.67
N SER A 285 -22.98 6.96 -8.70
CA SER A 285 -24.04 6.53 -7.78
C SER A 285 -24.30 7.53 -6.66
N SER A 286 -23.60 8.67 -6.60
CA SER A 286 -23.90 9.71 -5.62
C SER A 286 -25.20 10.44 -5.93
N ARG A 287 -26.01 10.70 -4.89
CA ARG A 287 -27.24 11.49 -4.99
C ARG A 287 -26.95 12.91 -5.50
N TRP A 288 -25.78 13.47 -5.16
CA TRP A 288 -25.37 14.80 -5.61
C TRP A 288 -25.12 14.86 -7.11
N TYR A 289 -24.68 13.76 -7.72
CA TYR A 289 -24.50 13.67 -9.16
C TYR A 289 -25.85 13.59 -9.88
N THR A 290 -26.73 12.66 -9.46
CA THR A 290 -27.99 12.40 -10.18
C THR A 290 -29.06 13.48 -10.01
N LYS A 291 -29.00 14.30 -8.95
CA LYS A 291 -29.90 15.45 -8.77
C LYS A 291 -29.84 16.42 -9.96
N MET A 292 -28.79 16.38 -10.78
CA MET A 292 -28.67 17.19 -11.98
C MET A 292 -29.44 16.67 -13.18
N ASP A 293 -29.65 15.35 -13.29
CA ASP A 293 -30.23 14.72 -14.49
C ASP A 293 -31.72 14.32 -14.32
N ASN A 294 -32.31 14.50 -13.13
CA ASN A 294 -33.71 14.18 -12.80
C ASN A 294 -34.20 12.74 -13.12
N ASN A 295 -33.33 11.85 -13.59
CA ASN A 295 -33.67 10.49 -14.01
C ASN A 295 -33.58 9.51 -12.83
N LEU A 296 -34.70 9.31 -12.13
CA LEU A 296 -34.80 8.37 -11.01
C LEU A 296 -34.44 6.92 -11.38
N LEU A 297 -34.80 6.47 -12.58
CA LEU A 297 -34.47 5.11 -13.04
C LEU A 297 -32.95 4.93 -13.16
N LEU A 298 -32.27 5.91 -13.75
CA LEU A 298 -30.81 5.89 -13.89
C LEU A 298 -30.11 5.86 -12.52
N PHE A 299 -30.63 6.61 -11.55
CA PHE A 299 -30.13 6.59 -10.17
C PHE A 299 -30.16 5.16 -9.59
N TRP A 300 -31.34 4.51 -9.60
CA TRP A 300 -31.49 3.16 -9.05
C TRP A 300 -30.64 2.13 -9.78
N LEU A 301 -30.53 2.24 -11.11
CA LEU A 301 -29.67 1.39 -11.91
C LEU A 301 -28.20 1.54 -11.52
N LEU A 302 -27.71 2.78 -11.30
CA LEU A 302 -26.34 3.03 -10.88
C LEU A 302 -26.06 2.52 -9.46
N GLN A 303 -27.03 2.60 -8.54
CA GLN A 303 -26.91 1.97 -7.21
C GLN A 303 -26.77 0.46 -7.31
N PHE A 304 -27.60 -0.17 -8.14
CA PHE A 304 -27.55 -1.61 -8.35
C PHE A 304 -26.23 -2.05 -8.97
N ILE A 305 -25.70 -1.29 -9.95
CA ILE A 305 -24.39 -1.56 -10.55
C ILE A 305 -23.29 -1.41 -9.49
N ALA A 306 -23.24 -0.32 -8.73
CA ALA A 306 -22.22 -0.12 -7.70
C ALA A 306 -22.24 -1.24 -6.64
N PHE A 307 -23.43 -1.61 -6.17
CA PHE A 307 -23.62 -2.68 -5.21
C PHE A 307 -23.17 -4.04 -5.76
N SER A 308 -23.65 -4.42 -6.95
CA SER A 308 -23.31 -5.69 -7.57
C SER A 308 -21.82 -5.77 -7.93
N SER A 309 -21.22 -4.71 -8.46
CA SER A 309 -19.78 -4.66 -8.74
C SER A 309 -18.93 -4.82 -7.48
N GLY A 310 -19.32 -4.21 -6.35
CA GLY A 310 -18.63 -4.38 -5.08
C GLY A 310 -18.66 -5.82 -4.57
N LEU A 311 -19.86 -6.44 -4.59
CA LEU A 311 -20.02 -7.86 -4.23
C LEU A 311 -19.24 -8.79 -5.16
N ILE A 312 -19.31 -8.55 -6.47
CA ILE A 312 -18.58 -9.34 -7.47
C ILE A 312 -17.08 -9.24 -7.21
N ALA A 313 -16.53 -8.04 -6.97
CA ALA A 313 -15.10 -7.90 -6.70
C ALA A 313 -14.67 -8.63 -5.42
N MET A 314 -15.48 -8.58 -4.35
CA MET A 314 -15.19 -9.30 -3.10
C MET A 314 -15.27 -10.83 -3.26
N LEU A 315 -16.25 -11.35 -4.00
CA LEU A 315 -16.50 -12.79 -4.14
C LEU A 315 -15.66 -13.44 -5.25
N MET A 316 -15.53 -12.77 -6.40
CA MET A 316 -14.78 -13.30 -7.55
C MET A 316 -13.28 -13.07 -7.42
N GLY A 317 -12.85 -12.06 -6.67
CA GLY A 317 -11.43 -11.78 -6.44
C GLY A 317 -10.64 -13.00 -5.93
N PRO A 318 -11.08 -13.68 -4.85
CA PRO A 318 -10.47 -14.93 -4.39
C PRO A 318 -10.53 -16.05 -5.42
N LEU A 319 -11.68 -16.22 -6.09
CA LEU A 319 -11.90 -17.29 -7.06
C LEU A 319 -10.98 -17.19 -8.28
N LEU A 320 -10.65 -15.97 -8.69
CA LEU A 320 -9.77 -15.67 -9.82
C LEU A 320 -8.31 -15.44 -9.40
N GLU A 321 -7.98 -15.58 -8.11
CA GLU A 321 -6.66 -15.27 -7.54
C GLU A 321 -6.21 -13.82 -7.84
N LEU A 322 -7.15 -12.87 -7.84
CA LEU A 322 -6.93 -11.44 -8.12
C LEU A 322 -6.98 -10.62 -6.82
N PRO A 323 -5.94 -10.67 -5.96
CA PRO A 323 -5.97 -10.03 -4.64
C PRO A 323 -6.16 -8.52 -4.73
N PHE A 324 -5.62 -7.85 -5.76
CA PHE A 324 -5.79 -6.41 -5.95
C PHE A 324 -7.25 -6.02 -6.22
N VAL A 325 -7.96 -6.81 -7.05
CA VAL A 325 -9.37 -6.54 -7.37
C VAL A 325 -10.22 -6.74 -6.12
N GLN A 326 -9.97 -7.83 -5.38
CA GLN A 326 -10.64 -8.13 -4.12
C GLN A 326 -10.45 -7.01 -3.09
N ALA A 327 -9.20 -6.59 -2.88
CA ALA A 327 -8.86 -5.69 -1.79
C ALA A 327 -9.28 -4.25 -2.07
N ILE A 328 -9.11 -3.76 -3.30
CA ILE A 328 -9.57 -2.43 -3.71
C ILE A 328 -11.10 -2.43 -3.78
N GLY A 329 -11.70 -3.44 -4.40
CA GLY A 329 -13.15 -3.57 -4.52
C GLY A 329 -13.84 -3.65 -3.17
N GLY A 330 -13.33 -4.43 -2.22
CA GLY A 330 -13.85 -4.50 -0.86
C GLY A 330 -13.74 -3.17 -0.10
N THR A 331 -12.57 -2.52 -0.18
CA THR A 331 -12.36 -1.20 0.45
C THR A 331 -13.31 -0.14 -0.13
N MET A 332 -13.46 -0.10 -1.45
CA MET A 332 -14.35 0.85 -2.12
C MET A 332 -15.82 0.54 -1.90
N PHE A 333 -16.20 -0.74 -1.82
CA PHE A 333 -17.57 -1.15 -1.48
C PHE A 333 -17.96 -0.72 -0.07
N VAL A 334 -17.07 -0.89 0.90
CA VAL A 334 -17.25 -0.37 2.27
C VAL A 334 -17.36 1.15 2.27
N THR A 335 -16.52 1.84 1.51
CA THR A 335 -16.56 3.31 1.36
C THR A 335 -17.89 3.76 0.75
N TRP A 336 -18.38 3.06 -0.28
CA TRP A 336 -19.67 3.30 -0.89
C TRP A 336 -20.83 3.10 0.10
N LEU A 337 -20.80 2.05 0.93
CA LEU A 337 -21.81 1.83 1.97
C LEU A 337 -21.83 2.97 3.00
N LEU A 338 -20.65 3.46 3.42
CA LEU A 338 -20.53 4.61 4.32
C LEU A 338 -21.09 5.88 3.69
N GLU A 339 -20.80 6.11 2.40
CA GLU A 339 -21.34 7.23 1.65
C GLU A 339 -22.87 7.15 1.55
N LYS A 340 -23.43 5.99 1.18
CA LYS A 340 -24.88 5.81 1.09
C LYS A 340 -25.56 6.01 2.43
N TYR A 341 -24.96 5.55 3.52
CA TYR A 341 -25.46 5.84 4.86
C TYR A 341 -25.49 7.35 5.12
N ALA A 342 -24.40 8.07 4.81
CA ALA A 342 -24.34 9.52 4.99
C ALA A 342 -25.39 10.29 4.14
N GLU A 343 -25.71 9.79 2.94
CA GLU A 343 -26.73 10.37 2.05
C GLU A 343 -28.18 10.11 2.49
N ILE A 344 -28.47 8.94 3.07
CA ILE A 344 -29.81 8.52 3.47
C ILE A 344 -30.14 8.98 4.89
N ALA A 345 -29.15 9.01 5.78
CA ALA A 345 -29.40 9.28 7.18
C ALA A 345 -29.98 10.69 7.37
N PRO A 346 -31.07 10.82 8.15
CA PRO A 346 -31.76 12.08 8.30
C PRO A 346 -30.95 13.03 9.21
N HIS A 347 -30.65 14.23 8.72
CA HIS A 347 -29.86 15.25 9.45
C HIS A 347 -30.68 16.49 9.83
N ASP A 348 -31.99 16.49 9.57
CA ASP A 348 -32.81 17.71 9.61
C ASP A 348 -33.10 18.21 11.04
N THR A 349 -33.04 17.34 12.05
CA THR A 349 -33.26 17.71 13.46
C THR A 349 -32.08 17.29 14.33
N LYS A 350 -31.86 17.97 15.47
CA LYS A 350 -30.77 17.63 16.40
C LYS A 350 -30.82 16.17 16.88
N ILE A 351 -32.02 15.67 17.17
CA ILE A 351 -32.24 14.28 17.60
C ILE A 351 -31.91 13.32 16.45
N SER A 352 -32.38 13.64 15.24
CA SER A 352 -32.10 12.85 14.03
C SER A 352 -30.61 12.82 13.68
N GLY A 353 -29.93 13.95 13.76
CA GLY A 353 -28.48 14.04 13.54
C GLY A 353 -27.69 13.24 14.57
N ALA A 354 -28.08 13.28 15.85
CA ALA A 354 -27.47 12.46 16.89
C ALA A 354 -27.69 10.95 16.65
N ALA A 355 -28.91 10.55 16.27
CA ALA A 355 -29.22 9.16 15.91
C ALA A 355 -28.45 8.70 14.66
N SER A 356 -28.33 9.56 13.65
CA SER A 356 -27.54 9.34 12.43
C SER A 356 -26.06 9.14 12.75
N LEU A 357 -25.49 9.97 13.62
CA LEU A 357 -24.09 9.84 14.06
C LEU A 357 -23.87 8.56 14.86
N LEU A 358 -24.81 8.17 15.73
CA LEU A 358 -24.76 6.91 16.46
C LEU A 358 -24.79 5.71 15.51
N GLY A 359 -25.70 5.71 14.53
CA GLY A 359 -25.78 4.63 13.55
C GLY A 359 -24.53 4.56 12.65
N PHE A 360 -23.94 5.71 12.29
CA PHE A 360 -22.65 5.76 11.58
C PHE A 360 -21.53 5.13 12.43
N GLY A 361 -21.51 5.43 13.74
CA GLY A 361 -20.57 4.81 14.68
C GLY A 361 -20.72 3.29 14.77
N PHE A 362 -21.95 2.78 14.85
CA PHE A 362 -22.22 1.33 14.80
C PHE A 362 -21.75 0.70 13.50
N LEU A 363 -21.99 1.36 12.37
CA LEU A 363 -21.62 0.91 11.04
C LEU A 363 -20.08 0.85 10.92
N LEU A 364 -19.38 1.89 11.34
CA LEU A 364 -17.92 1.92 11.41
C LEU A 364 -17.35 0.84 12.34
N TYR A 365 -17.96 0.62 13.50
CA TYR A 365 -17.55 -0.45 14.41
C TYR A 365 -17.73 -1.83 13.78
N GLY A 366 -18.87 -2.06 13.10
CA GLY A 366 -19.12 -3.28 12.34
C GLY A 366 -18.07 -3.52 11.26
N PHE A 367 -17.69 -2.48 10.50
CA PHE A 367 -16.62 -2.59 9.52
C PHE A 367 -15.24 -2.78 10.12
N ALA A 368 -14.93 -2.14 11.25
CA ALA A 368 -13.68 -2.37 11.97
C ALA A 368 -13.58 -3.83 12.46
N TYR A 369 -14.68 -4.39 12.99
CA TYR A 369 -14.75 -5.80 13.38
C TYR A 369 -14.61 -6.73 12.17
N PHE A 370 -15.29 -6.42 11.06
CA PHE A 370 -15.20 -7.19 9.83
C PHE A 370 -13.79 -7.16 9.24
N LEU A 371 -13.14 -6.00 9.18
CA LEU A 371 -11.76 -5.82 8.71
C LEU A 371 -10.75 -6.56 9.59
N LYS A 372 -10.99 -6.63 10.90
CA LYS A 372 -10.17 -7.43 11.81
C LYS A 372 -10.32 -8.94 11.57
N THR A 373 -11.52 -9.38 11.22
CA THR A 373 -11.84 -10.81 11.04
C THR A 373 -11.46 -11.30 9.64
N HIS A 374 -11.56 -10.44 8.64
CA HIS A 374 -11.31 -10.73 7.22
C HIS A 374 -10.40 -9.67 6.56
N PRO A 375 -9.14 -9.55 6.99
CA PRO A 375 -8.22 -8.54 6.47
C PRO A 375 -7.91 -8.71 4.97
N GLU A 376 -8.09 -9.91 4.41
CA GLU A 376 -7.86 -10.25 3.00
C GLU A 376 -8.72 -9.46 2.01
N TYR A 377 -9.88 -8.93 2.43
CA TYR A 377 -10.75 -8.11 1.58
C TYR A 377 -10.33 -6.63 1.52
N PHE A 378 -9.23 -6.24 2.18
CA PHE A 378 -8.83 -4.84 2.31
C PHE A 378 -7.41 -4.58 1.83
N ILE A 379 -7.20 -3.41 1.22
CA ILE A 379 -5.94 -3.03 0.56
C ILE A 379 -4.72 -3.07 1.48
N PHE A 380 -4.93 -2.83 2.78
CA PHE A 380 -3.87 -2.73 3.78
C PHE A 380 -3.18 -4.07 4.11
N HIS A 381 -3.84 -5.21 3.86
CA HIS A 381 -3.23 -6.52 4.12
C HIS A 381 -2.19 -6.90 3.05
N ILE A 382 -2.38 -6.50 1.79
CA ILE A 382 -1.51 -6.89 0.67
C ILE A 382 -0.05 -6.42 0.90
N TYR A 383 0.14 -5.29 1.57
CA TYR A 383 1.46 -4.73 1.87
C TYR A 383 2.13 -5.35 3.10
N ALA A 384 1.40 -6.09 3.94
CA ALA A 384 1.97 -6.76 5.12
C ALA A 384 2.52 -8.16 4.79
N SER A 385 2.06 -8.77 3.70
CA SER A 385 2.42 -10.14 3.28
C SER A 385 3.49 -10.23 2.19
N GLN A 386 3.97 -9.09 1.66
CA GLN A 386 5.11 -9.00 0.73
C GLN A 386 6.30 -8.42 1.48
#